data_AF-A0A0S3SFN1-F1
#
_entry.id   AF-A0A0S3SFN1-F1
#
_cell.length_a   1.000
_cell.length_b   1.000
_cell.length_c   1.000
_cell.angle_alpha   90.00
_cell.angle_beta   90.00
_cell.angle_gamma   90.00
#
_symmetry.space_group_name_H-M   'P 1'
#
loop_
_entity.id
_entity.type
_entity.pdbx_description
1 polymer ?
#
loop_
_entity_poly.entity_id
_entity_poly.type
_entity_poly.pdbx_seq_one_letter_code
_entity_poly.pdbx_strand_id
1 'polypeptide(L)' 'MDPKFYLAVRTNDITTFSSLVKENEDILQQRTADSLSTPLHLASRYGCTEIVSDIVRLCPDMVSAEDKNLETP' A
#
# COMPACT_ATOMS: atom_id res chain seq x y z
N MET A 1 4.18 6.32 7.11
CA MET A 1 3.11 6.38 6.11
C MET A 1 2.13 7.49 6.49
N ASP A 2 1.68 8.26 5.51
CA ASP A 2 0.66 9.29 5.65
C ASP A 2 -0.62 8.68 6.25
N PRO A 3 -1.19 9.29 7.31
CA PRO A 3 -2.36 8.72 7.99
C PRO A 3 -3.59 8.57 7.11
N LYS A 4 -3.81 9.49 6.16
CA LYS A 4 -4.98 9.46 5.27
C LYS A 4 -4.82 8.35 4.23
N PHE A 5 -3.62 8.20 3.67
CA PHE A 5 -3.30 7.11 2.76
C PHE A 5 -3.39 5.74 3.44
N TYR A 6 -2.82 5.61 4.64
CA TYR A 6 -2.93 4.39 5.44
C TYR A 6 -4.39 4.00 5.69
N LEU A 7 -5.24 4.96 6.08
CA LEU A 7 -6.65 4.70 6.31
C LEU A 7 -7.35 4.24 5.03
N ALA A 8 -7.08 4.90 3.91
CA ALA A 8 -7.67 4.56 2.62
C ALA A 8 -7.33 3.12 2.19
N VAL A 9 -6.06 2.71 2.33
CA VAL A 9 -5.63 1.34 2.06
C VAL A 9 -6.31 0.35 3.02
N ARG A 10 -6.33 0.65 4.32
CA ARG A 10 -6.91 -0.24 5.34
C ARG A 10 -8.41 -0.47 5.18
N THR A 11 -9.16 0.51 4.70
CA THR A 11 -10.63 0.43 4.56
C THR A 11 -11.10 0.16 3.14
N ASN A 12 -10.20 -0.21 2.22
CA ASN A 12 -10.47 -0.37 0.79
C ASN A 12 -11.15 0.87 0.15
N ASP A 13 -10.80 2.09 0.60
CA ASP A 13 -11.31 3.33 0.00
C ASP A 13 -10.55 3.65 -1.29
N ILE A 14 -11.03 3.06 -2.38
CA ILE A 14 -10.46 3.17 -3.73
C ILE A 14 -10.42 4.62 -4.20
N THR A 15 -11.42 5.42 -3.83
CA THR A 15 -11.56 6.80 -4.33
C THR A 15 -10.46 7.68 -3.73
N THR A 16 -10.28 7.60 -2.40
CA THR A 16 -9.23 8.33 -1.72
C THR A 16 -7.85 7.80 -2.10
N PHE A 17 -7.67 6.48 -2.16
CA PHE A 17 -6.43 5.85 -2.61
C PHE A 17 -6.02 6.35 -4.00
N SER A 18 -6.91 6.23 -4.99
CA SER A 18 -6.65 6.63 -6.38
C SER A 18 -6.35 8.12 -6.50
N SER A 19 -7.04 8.96 -5.74
CA SER A 19 -6.81 10.40 -5.76
C SER A 19 -5.43 10.76 -5.23
N LEU A 20 -5.01 10.13 -4.13
CA LEU A 20 -3.70 10.38 -3.52
C LEU A 20 -2.55 9.84 -4.39
N VAL A 21 -2.69 8.66 -4.98
CA VAL A 21 -1.68 8.10 -5.90
C VAL A 21 -1.54 8.95 -7.16
N LYS A 22 -2.65 9.48 -7.70
CA LYS A 22 -2.61 10.41 -8.85
C LYS A 22 -1.95 11.75 -8.51
N GLU A 23 -2.12 12.25 -7.29
CA GLU A 23 -1.49 13.48 -6.83
C GLU A 23 0.02 13.30 -6.63
N ASN A 24 0.42 12.16 -6.07
CA ASN A 24 1.81 11.81 -5.85
C ASN A 24 2.03 10.30 -5.85
N GLU A 25 2.62 9.77 -6.92
CA GLU A 25 2.87 8.33 -7.07
C GLU A 25 3.88 7.79 -6.04
N ASP A 26 4.81 8.62 -5.55
CA ASP A 26 5.79 8.24 -4.53
C ASP A 26 5.15 7.87 -3.18
N ILE A 27 3.86 8.19 -2.98
CA ILE A 27 3.11 7.74 -1.80
C ILE A 27 3.09 6.21 -1.67
N LEU A 28 3.20 5.49 -2.79
CA LEU A 28 3.30 4.03 -2.81
C LEU A 28 4.58 3.51 -2.13
N GLN A 29 5.65 4.29 -2.09
CA GLN A 29 6.92 3.89 -1.48
C GLN A 29 6.94 4.04 0.05
N GLN A 30 5.87 4.62 0.63
CA GLN A 30 5.82 4.84 2.06
C GLN A 30 5.72 3.55 2.84
N ARG A 31 6.40 3.51 3.99
CA ARG A 31 6.34 2.39 4.93
C ARG A 31 5.69 2.81 6.24
N THR A 32 5.04 1.87 6.91
CA THR A 32 4.62 2.08 8.30
C THR A 32 5.86 2.22 9.19
N ALA A 33 5.75 3.01 10.25
CA ALA A 33 6.90 3.30 11.11
C ALA A 33 7.29 2.09 12.00
N ASP A 34 6.31 1.28 12.38
CA ASP A 34 6.43 0.20 13.34
C ASP A 34 6.79 -1.15 12.72
N SER A 35 6.27 -1.45 11.53
CA SER A 35 6.49 -2.73 10.84
C SER A 35 7.26 -2.61 9.54
N LEU A 36 7.58 -1.40 9.08
CA LEU A 36 8.13 -1.16 7.75
C LEU A 36 7.27 -1.76 6.61
N SER A 37 5.99 -2.03 6.88
CA SER A 37 5.07 -2.61 5.91
C SER A 37 4.79 -1.59 4.80
N THR A 38 4.86 -2.08 3.56
CA THR A 38 4.47 -1.32 2.36
C THR A 38 2.95 -1.22 2.24
N PRO A 39 2.42 -0.38 1.34
CA PRO A 39 0.98 -0.33 1.08
C PRO A 39 0.44 -1.68 0.60
N LEU A 40 1.24 -2.46 -0.13
CA LEU A 40 0.85 -3.78 -0.60
C LEU A 40 0.66 -4.76 0.56
N HIS A 41 1.56 -4.80 1.55
CA HIS A 41 1.37 -5.63 2.76
C HIS A 41 0.05 -5.32 3.46
N LEU A 42 -0.28 -4.03 3.58
CA LEU A 42 -1.52 -3.60 4.23
C LEU A 42 -2.73 -4.03 3.41
N ALA A 43 -2.73 -3.76 2.11
CA ALA A 43 -3.83 -4.11 1.22
C ALA A 43 -4.07 -5.63 1.20
N SER A 44 -3.01 -6.45 1.12
CA SER A 44 -3.08 -7.90 1.21
C SER A 44 -3.64 -8.36 2.56
N ARG A 45 -3.10 -7.84 3.67
CA ARG A 45 -3.50 -8.20 5.03
C ARG A 45 -4.97 -7.92 5.31
N TYR A 46 -5.51 -6.84 4.75
CA TYR A 46 -6.91 -6.45 4.93
C TYR A 46 -7.85 -6.96 3.83
N GLY A 47 -7.34 -7.75 2.86
CA GLY A 47 -8.17 -8.31 1.77
C GLY A 47 -8.70 -7.26 0.78
N CYS A 48 -8.00 -6.13 0.62
CA CYS A 48 -8.37 -5.02 -0.24
C CYS A 48 -7.96 -5.31 -1.70
N THR A 49 -8.66 -6.27 -2.34
CA THR A 49 -8.27 -6.86 -3.62
C THR A 49 -8.09 -5.86 -4.77
N GLU A 50 -8.93 -4.84 -4.85
CA GLU A 50 -8.86 -3.80 -5.88
C GLU A 50 -7.61 -2.95 -5.71
N ILE A 51 -7.31 -2.53 -4.48
CA ILE A 51 -6.08 -1.78 -4.16
C ILE A 51 -4.85 -2.65 -4.41
N VAL A 52 -4.88 -3.94 -4.05
CA VAL A 52 -3.80 -4.89 -4.36
C VAL A 52 -3.53 -4.92 -5.87
N SER A 53 -4.58 -5.09 -6.68
CA SER A 53 -4.45 -5.13 -8.14
C SER A 53 -3.87 -3.82 -8.70
N ASP A 54 -4.28 -2.67 -8.17
CA ASP A 54 -3.77 -1.38 -8.61
C ASP A 54 -2.30 -1.18 -8.21
N ILE A 55 -1.92 -1.53 -6.98
CA ILE A 55 -0.53 -1.42 -6.52
C ILE A 55 0.38 -2.33 -7.35
N VAL A 56 0.00 -3.59 -7.60
CA VAL A 56 0.80 -4.52 -8.40
C VAL A 56 0.96 -4.03 -9.85
N ARG A 57 -0.06 -3.38 -10.40
CA ARG A 57 0.00 -2.78 -11.74
C ARG A 57 0.92 -1.57 -11.81
N LEU A 58 0.93 -0.73 -10.78
CA LEU A 58 1.70 0.52 -10.73
C LEU A 58 3.14 0.31 -10.25
N CYS A 59 3.36 -0.60 -9.30
CA CYS A 59 4.65 -0.91 -8.72
C CYS A 59 4.83 -2.44 -8.59
N PRO A 60 5.11 -3.15 -9.71
CA PRO A 60 5.21 -4.61 -9.72
C PRO A 60 6.26 -5.16 -8.76
N ASP A 61 7.40 -4.48 -8.59
CA ASP A 61 8.51 -4.93 -7.74
C ASP A 61 8.12 -5.03 -6.26
N MET A 62 7.07 -4.32 -5.84
CA MET A 62 6.59 -4.30 -4.47
C MET A 62 6.12 -5.66 -3.95
N VAL A 63 5.79 -6.61 -4.84
CA VAL A 63 5.46 -8.01 -4.48
C VAL A 63 6.62 -8.73 -3.79
N SER A 64 7.85 -8.23 -3.96
CA SER A 64 9.06 -8.78 -3.35
C SER A 64 9.59 -7.93 -2.19
N ALA A 65 8.91 -6.84 -1.85
CA ALA A 65 9.34 -5.96 -0.78
C ALA A 65 9.19 -6.67 0.58
N GLU A 66 10.26 -6.72 1.35
CA GLU A 66 10.22 -7.27 2.70
C GLU A 66 9.83 -6.20 3.73
N ASP A 67 9.03 -6.56 4.72
CA ASP A 67 8.81 -5.77 5.93
C ASP A 67 9.90 -6.02 7.00
N LYS A 68 9.72 -5.51 8.24
CA LYS A 68 10.71 -5.69 9.31
C LYS A 68 10.96 -7.17 9.71
N ASN A 69 10.01 -8.06 9.41
CA ASN A 69 10.05 -9.48 9.74
C ASN A 69 10.55 -10.33 8.56
N LEU A 70 10.97 -9.70 7.45
CA LEU A 70 11.30 -10.37 6.20
C LEU A 70 10.09 -11.04 5.52
N GLU A 71 8.88 -10.61 5.87
CA GLU A 71 7.66 -11.07 5.19
C GLU A 71 7.46 -10.27 3.91
N THR A 72 7.02 -10.93 2.85
CA THR A 72 6.51 -10.29 1.63
C THR A 72 4.99 -10.10 1.71
N PRO A 73 4.38 -9.19 0.92
CA PRO A 73 2.95 -8.90 0.97
C PRO A 73 2.00 -10.06 0.72
#